data_AF-A0A959KVW3-F1
#
_entry.id   AF-A0A959KVW3-F1
#
_cell.length_a   1.000
_cell.length_b   1.000
_cell.length_c   1.000
_cell.angle_alpha   90.00
_cell.angle_beta   90.00
_cell.angle_gamma   90.00
#
_symmetry.space_group_name_H-M   'P 1'
#
loop_
_entity.id
_entity.type
_entity.pdbx_description
1 polymer ?
#
loop_
_entity_poly.entity_id
_entity_poly.type
_entity_poly.pdbx_seq_one_letter_code
_entity_poly.pdbx_strand_id
1 'polypeptide(L)'
;MTDNLERLCEVLRACRESVPFHLLDVYLEKAEACMRRLERGEFASSDESLIVDLLTQEAHPLLRELRQRFAELPHRLLSDYFAYLDPELDIVYRHRKDYEDSVSRLNQIISRYLLAEEEKRQKILPHFFEKFETDGVEYNLYLGQSILQHGSFNEFYLKDFRLWQLILMCELTRLVETRGRELPVPLTTAQLVFVYNSPMSIRFQLDEKQFDVDGAYNVRYEILKKRIDKAYIKGTDERLTQAGKVSIVWLQEKDRIEYLEYLTHLVAQGYLEPEIEEHDLEPMQGVEGLKALRCTVKLEAAPK
;
A
#
# COMPACT_ATOMS: atom_id res chain seq x y z
N MET A 1 8.29 -16.40 5.72
CA MET A 1 9.67 -16.94 5.86
C MET A 1 9.83 -17.88 7.04
N THR A 2 9.14 -17.69 8.16
CA THR A 2 9.21 -18.62 9.30
C THR A 2 8.87 -20.07 8.94
N ASP A 3 7.73 -20.33 8.25
CA ASP A 3 7.33 -21.69 7.81
C ASP A 3 8.41 -22.35 6.92
N ASN A 4 9.09 -21.58 6.05
CA ASN A 4 10.23 -22.10 5.27
C ASN A 4 11.37 -22.60 6.17
N LEU A 5 11.79 -21.78 7.13
CA LEU A 5 12.94 -22.09 7.99
C LEU A 5 12.63 -23.20 9.00
N GLU A 6 11.43 -23.23 9.57
CA GLU A 6 10.99 -24.29 10.48
C GLU A 6 11.05 -25.66 9.81
N ARG A 7 10.49 -25.77 8.60
CA ARG A 7 10.50 -27.00 7.81
C ARG A 7 11.90 -27.39 7.36
N LEU A 8 12.71 -26.42 6.94
CA LEU A 8 14.10 -26.70 6.60
C LEU A 8 14.86 -27.25 7.80
N CYS A 9 14.69 -26.66 9.00
CA CYS A 9 15.34 -27.12 10.22
C CYS A 9 14.90 -28.55 10.59
N GLU A 10 13.61 -28.86 10.48
CA GLU A 10 13.08 -30.21 10.70
C GLU A 10 13.76 -31.23 9.76
N VAL A 11 13.80 -30.94 8.47
CA VAL A 11 14.42 -31.81 7.47
C VAL A 11 15.92 -31.98 7.71
N LEU A 12 16.65 -30.90 7.98
CA LEU A 12 18.09 -30.94 8.23
C LEU A 12 18.44 -31.76 9.48
N ARG A 13 17.66 -31.62 10.57
CA ARG A 13 17.84 -32.43 11.79
C ARG A 13 17.66 -33.91 11.51
N ALA A 14 16.60 -34.29 10.79
CA ALA A 14 16.33 -35.68 10.45
C ALA A 14 17.41 -36.28 9.51
N CYS A 15 17.89 -35.50 8.53
CA CYS A 15 18.97 -35.91 7.64
C CYS A 15 20.28 -36.15 8.40
N ARG A 16 20.61 -35.28 9.37
CA ARG A 16 21.82 -35.40 10.19
C ARG A 16 21.84 -36.65 11.06
N GLU A 17 20.69 -37.04 11.60
CA GLU A 17 20.58 -38.28 12.38
C GLU A 17 20.80 -39.54 11.51
N SER A 18 20.56 -39.42 10.20
CA SER A 18 20.65 -40.54 9.26
C SER A 18 22.04 -40.68 8.63
N VAL A 19 22.72 -39.57 8.33
CA VAL A 19 24.02 -39.57 7.63
C VAL A 19 24.99 -38.56 8.28
N PRO A 20 26.24 -38.97 8.58
CA PRO A 20 27.26 -38.07 9.11
C PRO A 20 27.83 -37.18 8.00
N PHE A 21 27.10 -36.14 7.61
CA PHE A 21 27.52 -35.15 6.61
C PHE A 21 27.60 -33.75 7.24
N HIS A 22 28.82 -33.29 7.54
CA HIS A 22 29.05 -32.07 8.32
C HIS A 22 28.40 -30.79 7.77
N LEU A 23 28.15 -30.71 6.46
CA LEU A 23 27.50 -29.53 5.87
C LEU A 23 26.03 -29.40 6.32
N LEU A 24 25.38 -30.51 6.73
CA LEU A 24 24.03 -30.47 7.30
C LEU A 24 23.99 -29.67 8.60
N ASP A 25 25.02 -29.79 9.43
CA ASP A 25 25.15 -28.99 10.67
C ASP A 25 25.32 -27.51 10.35
N VAL A 26 26.17 -27.17 9.38
CA VAL A 26 26.40 -25.78 8.96
C VAL A 26 25.10 -25.13 8.48
N TYR A 27 24.33 -25.82 7.62
CA TYR A 27 23.08 -25.27 7.12
C TYR A 27 21.97 -25.24 8.16
N LEU A 28 21.95 -26.17 9.11
CA LEU A 28 21.03 -26.13 10.24
C LEU A 28 21.33 -24.92 11.13
N GLU A 29 22.60 -24.68 11.46
CA GLU A 29 23.02 -23.52 12.24
C GLU A 29 22.67 -22.19 11.54
N LYS A 30 22.89 -22.10 10.22
CA LYS A 30 22.48 -20.95 9.41
C LYS A 30 20.97 -20.73 9.46
N ALA A 31 20.17 -21.77 9.22
CA ALA A 31 18.71 -21.68 9.22
C ALA A 31 18.17 -21.26 10.60
N GLU A 32 18.70 -21.84 11.68
CA GLU A 32 18.33 -21.46 13.05
C GLU A 32 18.77 -20.04 13.40
N ALA A 33 19.90 -19.57 12.89
CA ALA A 33 20.33 -18.18 13.06
C ALA A 33 19.37 -17.20 12.37
N CYS A 34 18.96 -17.49 11.13
CA CYS A 34 17.94 -16.71 10.42
C CYS A 34 16.61 -16.69 11.20
N MET A 35 16.19 -17.84 11.73
CA MET A 35 14.94 -17.96 12.50
C MET A 35 14.98 -17.15 13.80
N ARG A 36 16.08 -17.21 14.56
CA ARG A 36 16.26 -16.37 15.77
C ARG A 36 16.24 -14.87 15.47
N ARG A 37 16.76 -14.45 14.31
CA ARG A 37 16.70 -13.04 13.88
C ARG A 37 15.27 -12.60 13.58
N LEU A 38 14.48 -13.46 12.93
CA LEU A 38 13.06 -13.22 12.68
C LEU A 38 12.27 -13.07 14.00
N GLU A 39 12.49 -13.98 14.96
CA GLU A 39 11.82 -13.95 16.27
C GLU A 39 12.11 -12.69 17.09
N ARG A 40 13.30 -12.11 16.92
CA ARG A 40 13.71 -10.86 17.59
C ARG A 40 13.19 -9.60 16.92
N GLY A 41 12.51 -9.71 15.78
CA GLY A 41 12.03 -8.57 15.00
C GLY A 41 13.14 -7.78 14.29
N GLU A 42 14.35 -8.34 14.19
CA GLU A 42 15.51 -7.73 13.52
C GLU A 42 15.49 -8.03 12.00
N PHE A 43 14.34 -7.84 11.36
CA PHE A 43 14.12 -8.21 9.96
C PHE A 43 14.14 -6.98 9.03
N ALA A 44 15.11 -6.94 8.12
CA ALA A 44 15.13 -6.02 6.99
C ALA A 44 14.67 -6.73 5.70
N SER A 45 14.22 -5.99 4.69
CA SER A 45 13.84 -6.57 3.40
C SER A 45 14.98 -7.36 2.72
N SER A 46 16.23 -6.97 2.97
CA SER A 46 17.41 -7.72 2.52
C SER A 46 17.52 -9.12 3.13
N ASP A 47 16.95 -9.33 4.33
CA ASP A 47 16.98 -10.64 4.99
C ASP A 47 16.06 -11.65 4.30
N GLU A 48 14.99 -11.19 3.64
CA GLU A 48 14.11 -12.07 2.87
C GLU A 48 14.86 -12.71 1.71
N SER A 49 15.58 -11.90 0.91
CA SER A 49 16.41 -12.39 -0.19
C SER A 49 17.49 -13.37 0.29
N LEU A 50 18.15 -13.04 1.42
CA LEU A 50 19.16 -13.92 2.00
C LEU A 50 18.59 -15.29 2.42
N ILE A 51 17.38 -15.32 2.99
CA ILE A 51 16.70 -16.58 3.35
C ILE A 51 16.33 -17.37 2.09
N VAL A 52 15.83 -16.70 1.05
CA VAL A 52 15.49 -17.35 -0.22
C VAL A 52 16.74 -17.94 -0.88
N ASP A 53 17.87 -17.24 -0.88
CA ASP A 53 19.14 -17.74 -1.41
C ASP A 53 19.65 -18.93 -0.59
N LEU A 54 19.61 -18.85 0.75
CA LEU A 54 19.96 -19.98 1.62
C LEU A 54 19.13 -21.23 1.31
N LEU A 55 17.82 -21.06 1.08
CA LEU A 55 16.93 -22.16 0.75
C LEU A 55 17.25 -22.71 -0.65
N THR A 56 17.16 -21.86 -1.67
CA THR A 56 17.12 -22.28 -3.08
C THR A 56 18.48 -22.53 -3.71
N GLN A 57 19.52 -21.81 -3.28
CA GLN A 57 20.88 -21.90 -3.86
C GLN A 57 21.83 -22.75 -3.01
N GLU A 58 21.58 -22.92 -1.71
CA GLU A 58 22.46 -23.68 -0.81
C GLU A 58 21.80 -24.97 -0.31
N ALA A 59 20.73 -24.87 0.46
CA ALA A 59 20.18 -26.00 1.20
C ALA A 59 19.43 -27.00 0.31
N HIS A 60 18.55 -26.54 -0.59
CA HIS A 60 17.78 -27.43 -1.45
C HIS A 60 18.66 -28.21 -2.45
N PRO A 61 19.65 -27.60 -3.13
CA PRO A 61 20.60 -28.35 -3.95
C PRO A 61 21.32 -29.44 -3.17
N LEU A 62 21.79 -29.14 -1.95
CA LEU A 62 22.42 -30.14 -1.09
C LEU A 62 21.45 -31.28 -0.75
N LEU A 63 20.24 -30.96 -0.29
CA LEU A 63 19.25 -31.98 0.09
C LEU A 63 18.85 -32.86 -1.08
N ARG A 64 18.74 -32.31 -2.30
CA ARG A 64 18.47 -33.07 -3.53
C ARG A 64 19.63 -34.02 -3.88
N GLU A 65 20.87 -33.55 -3.81
CA GLU A 65 22.06 -34.37 -4.06
C GLU A 65 22.19 -35.51 -3.03
N LEU A 66 22.06 -35.19 -1.75
CA LEU A 66 22.13 -36.17 -0.66
C LEU A 66 21.03 -37.22 -0.80
N ARG A 67 19.80 -36.81 -1.14
CA ARG A 67 18.68 -37.72 -1.40
C ARG A 67 19.00 -38.73 -2.49
N GLN A 68 19.69 -38.35 -3.56
CA GLN A 68 20.05 -39.30 -4.63
C GLN A 68 21.17 -40.26 -4.20
N ARG A 69 22.07 -39.81 -3.33
CA ARG A 69 23.29 -40.52 -2.96
C ARG A 69 23.11 -41.50 -1.81
N PHE A 70 22.27 -41.19 -0.83
CA PHE A 70 22.14 -41.96 0.42
C PHE A 70 20.74 -42.56 0.56
N ALA A 71 20.67 -43.89 0.66
CA ALA A 71 19.42 -44.63 0.82
C ALA A 71 18.84 -44.51 2.24
N GLU A 72 19.70 -44.22 3.22
CA GLU A 72 19.42 -44.14 4.65
C GLU A 72 18.67 -42.86 5.05
N LEU A 73 18.62 -41.86 4.16
CA LEU A 73 17.94 -40.59 4.41
C LEU A 73 16.42 -40.76 4.56
N PRO A 74 15.75 -39.83 5.25
CA PRO A 74 14.29 -39.86 5.42
C PRO A 74 13.57 -39.43 4.13
N HIS A 75 13.56 -40.32 3.13
CA HIS A 75 13.03 -40.05 1.77
C HIS A 75 11.59 -39.59 1.75
N ARG A 76 10.75 -40.11 2.66
CA ARG A 76 9.36 -39.68 2.78
C ARG A 76 9.26 -38.22 3.26
N LEU A 77 9.94 -37.87 4.34
CA LEU A 77 9.98 -36.51 4.88
C LEU A 77 10.51 -35.51 3.84
N LEU A 78 11.58 -35.87 3.13
CA LEU A 78 12.13 -35.05 2.04
C LEU A 78 11.12 -34.86 0.90
N SER A 79 10.40 -35.92 0.53
CA SER A 79 9.38 -35.84 -0.52
C SER A 79 8.22 -34.93 -0.09
N ASP A 80 7.74 -35.10 1.14
CA ASP A 80 6.66 -34.30 1.70
C ASP A 80 7.08 -32.82 1.82
N TYR A 81 8.33 -32.55 2.20
CA TYR A 81 8.91 -31.20 2.23
C TYR A 81 8.91 -30.54 0.84
N PHE A 82 9.54 -31.17 -0.16
CA PHE A 82 9.63 -30.58 -1.50
C PHE A 82 8.27 -30.48 -2.19
N ALA A 83 7.33 -31.38 -1.91
CA ALA A 83 5.96 -31.29 -2.42
C ALA A 83 5.15 -30.15 -1.78
N TYR A 84 5.57 -29.65 -0.62
CA TYR A 84 4.92 -28.55 0.09
C TYR A 84 5.35 -27.15 -0.43
N LEU A 85 6.49 -27.08 -1.13
CA LEU A 85 7.03 -25.86 -1.72
C LEU A 85 6.27 -25.45 -2.99
N ASP A 86 6.34 -24.17 -3.33
CA ASP A 86 5.89 -23.68 -4.63
C ASP A 86 6.80 -24.24 -5.74
N PRO A 87 6.25 -24.78 -6.84
CA PRO A 87 7.03 -25.46 -7.87
C PRO A 87 7.92 -24.53 -8.69
N GLU A 88 7.62 -23.23 -8.75
CA GLU A 88 8.41 -22.25 -9.49
C GLU A 88 9.43 -21.55 -8.59
N LEU A 89 9.00 -21.17 -7.38
CA LEU A 89 9.84 -20.40 -6.46
C LEU A 89 10.72 -21.26 -5.55
N ASP A 90 10.42 -22.56 -5.45
CA ASP A 90 11.11 -23.52 -4.57
C ASP A 90 11.12 -23.08 -3.09
N ILE A 91 10.06 -22.41 -2.65
CA ILE A 91 9.82 -21.97 -1.26
C ILE A 91 8.33 -22.06 -0.92
N VAL A 92 7.98 -22.07 0.36
CA VAL A 92 6.61 -21.86 0.83
C VAL A 92 6.18 -20.42 0.55
N TYR A 93 5.17 -20.27 -0.30
CA TYR A 93 4.70 -18.96 -0.80
C TYR A 93 3.20 -18.68 -0.54
N ARG A 94 2.46 -19.60 0.09
CA ARG A 94 0.99 -19.51 0.24
C ARG A 94 0.49 -18.23 0.92
N HIS A 95 0.97 -17.92 2.12
CA HIS A 95 0.51 -16.71 2.84
C HIS A 95 0.84 -15.41 2.10
N ARG A 96 1.98 -15.38 1.40
CA ARG A 96 2.39 -14.23 0.61
C ARG A 96 1.50 -14.09 -0.62
N LYS A 97 1.19 -15.20 -1.29
CA LYS A 97 0.24 -15.27 -2.39
C LYS A 97 -1.16 -14.82 -1.96
N ASP A 98 -1.66 -15.31 -0.84
CA ASP A 98 -2.98 -14.91 -0.32
C ASP A 98 -3.04 -13.40 -0.04
N TYR A 99 -1.95 -12.82 0.49
CA TYR A 99 -1.83 -11.36 0.68
C TYR A 99 -1.81 -10.60 -0.65
N GLU A 100 -0.97 -11.01 -1.61
CA GLU A 100 -0.89 -10.37 -2.92
C GLU A 100 -2.20 -10.46 -3.70
N ASP A 101 -2.86 -11.62 -3.65
CA ASP A 101 -4.20 -11.83 -4.21
C ASP A 101 -5.21 -10.88 -3.54
N SER A 102 -5.11 -10.68 -2.23
CA SER A 102 -5.98 -9.76 -1.48
C SER A 102 -5.74 -8.30 -1.91
N VAL A 103 -4.49 -7.87 -2.03
CA VAL A 103 -4.10 -6.52 -2.50
C VAL A 103 -4.62 -6.29 -3.92
N SER A 104 -4.36 -7.22 -4.84
CA SER A 104 -4.80 -7.12 -6.23
C SER A 104 -6.32 -7.03 -6.34
N ARG A 105 -7.05 -7.88 -5.61
CA ARG A 105 -8.53 -7.84 -5.58
C ARG A 105 -9.05 -6.51 -5.02
N LEU A 106 -8.47 -6.02 -3.94
CA LEU A 106 -8.89 -4.77 -3.32
C LEU A 106 -8.65 -3.57 -4.25
N ASN A 107 -7.46 -3.49 -4.85
CA ASN A 107 -7.12 -2.43 -5.80
C ASN A 107 -8.02 -2.45 -7.04
N GLN A 108 -8.40 -3.63 -7.53
CA GLN A 108 -9.37 -3.76 -8.62
C GLN A 108 -10.76 -3.25 -8.22
N ILE A 109 -11.22 -3.54 -6.99
CA ILE A 109 -12.51 -3.06 -6.48
C ILE A 109 -12.51 -1.52 -6.41
N ILE A 110 -11.46 -0.94 -5.80
CA ILE A 110 -11.29 0.51 -5.69
C ILE A 110 -11.22 1.15 -7.08
N SER A 111 -10.37 0.62 -7.96
CA SER A 111 -10.17 1.16 -9.31
C SER A 111 -11.44 1.12 -10.15
N ARG A 112 -12.22 0.04 -10.09
CA ARG A 112 -13.49 -0.04 -10.84
C ARG A 112 -14.50 1.01 -10.35
N TYR A 113 -14.61 1.20 -9.04
CA TYR A 113 -15.48 2.23 -8.47
C TYR A 113 -15.04 3.64 -8.88
N LEU A 114 -13.75 3.93 -8.68
CA LEU A 114 -13.13 5.21 -9.00
C LEU A 114 -13.33 5.58 -10.48
N LEU A 115 -13.03 4.67 -11.41
CA LEU A 115 -13.17 4.91 -12.84
C LEU A 115 -14.64 5.12 -13.26
N ALA A 116 -15.58 4.43 -12.61
CA ALA A 116 -17.00 4.62 -12.89
C ALA A 116 -17.51 5.99 -12.43
N GLU A 117 -17.07 6.49 -11.28
CA GLU A 117 -17.40 7.85 -10.83
C GLU A 117 -16.68 8.93 -11.64
N GLU A 118 -15.43 8.67 -12.03
CA GLU A 118 -14.64 9.56 -12.90
C GLU A 118 -15.30 9.73 -14.28
N GLU A 119 -15.80 8.67 -14.90
CA GLU A 119 -16.48 8.75 -16.21
C GLU A 119 -17.74 9.62 -16.15
N LYS A 120 -18.44 9.61 -15.01
CA LYS A 120 -19.58 10.51 -14.78
C LYS A 120 -19.11 11.96 -14.66
N ARG A 121 -17.98 12.20 -13.98
CA ARG A 121 -17.41 13.55 -13.82
C ARG A 121 -16.84 14.12 -15.11
N GLN A 122 -16.29 13.29 -16.00
CA GLN A 122 -15.84 13.72 -17.33
C GLN A 122 -16.97 14.39 -18.14
N LYS A 123 -18.22 13.99 -17.92
CA LYS A 123 -19.40 14.56 -18.59
C LYS A 123 -19.76 15.96 -18.08
N ILE A 124 -19.33 16.32 -16.87
CA ILE A 124 -19.56 17.65 -16.26
C ILE A 124 -18.48 18.63 -16.70
N LEU A 125 -17.22 18.21 -16.55
CA LEU A 125 -16.08 19.02 -16.97
C LEU A 125 -14.98 18.07 -17.48
N PRO A 126 -14.61 18.15 -18.77
CA PRO A 126 -13.47 17.41 -19.30
C PRO A 126 -12.20 17.75 -18.52
N HIS A 127 -11.49 16.72 -18.07
CA HIS A 127 -10.32 16.87 -17.22
C HIS A 127 -9.29 15.78 -17.51
N PHE A 128 -8.04 16.01 -17.10
CA PHE A 128 -7.03 14.98 -17.19
C PHE A 128 -6.98 14.22 -15.86
N PHE A 129 -7.13 12.90 -15.95
CA PHE A 129 -7.13 11.98 -14.82
C PHE A 129 -5.95 11.03 -14.93
N GLU A 130 -5.14 10.99 -13.88
CA GLU A 130 -3.96 10.14 -13.79
C GLU A 130 -4.10 9.21 -12.60
N LYS A 131 -3.88 7.91 -12.81
CA LYS A 131 -4.04 6.88 -11.78
C LYS A 131 -2.78 6.01 -11.71
N PHE A 132 -2.30 5.77 -10.50
CA PHE A 132 -1.21 4.87 -10.20
C PHE A 132 -1.71 3.74 -9.29
N GLU A 133 -1.21 2.53 -9.51
CA GLU A 133 -1.59 1.35 -8.75
C GLU A 133 -0.33 0.58 -8.34
N THR A 134 -0.14 0.45 -7.03
CA THR A 134 0.95 -0.31 -6.40
C THR A 134 0.34 -1.28 -5.38
N ASP A 135 0.72 -1.15 -4.11
CA ASP A 135 0.05 -1.70 -2.93
C ASP A 135 -1.22 -0.94 -2.52
N GLY A 136 -1.49 0.21 -3.17
CA GLY A 136 -2.74 0.97 -3.07
C GLY A 136 -3.12 1.63 -4.40
N VAL A 137 -4.14 2.49 -4.36
CA VAL A 137 -4.58 3.28 -5.52
C VAL A 137 -4.38 4.76 -5.22
N GLU A 138 -3.62 5.42 -6.08
CA GLU A 138 -3.38 6.87 -6.04
C GLU A 138 -3.89 7.50 -7.33
N TYR A 139 -4.37 8.73 -7.26
CA TYR A 139 -4.79 9.45 -8.45
C TYR A 139 -4.65 10.97 -8.33
N ASN A 140 -4.44 11.62 -9.47
CA ASN A 140 -4.41 13.06 -9.62
C ASN A 140 -5.47 13.51 -10.63
N LEU A 141 -6.02 14.70 -10.42
CA LEU A 141 -6.96 15.36 -11.32
C LEU A 141 -6.41 16.71 -11.70
N TYR A 142 -6.32 16.97 -13.01
CA TYR A 142 -5.91 18.25 -13.54
C TYR A 142 -7.09 18.91 -14.22
N LEU A 143 -7.42 20.11 -13.76
CA LEU A 143 -8.55 20.91 -14.18
C LEU A 143 -8.04 22.28 -14.64
N GLY A 144 -8.57 22.79 -15.75
CA GLY A 144 -8.23 24.14 -16.19
C GLY A 144 -8.66 24.41 -17.63
N GLN A 145 -8.73 25.69 -17.97
CA GLN A 145 -9.13 26.13 -19.30
C GLN A 145 -8.28 25.50 -20.41
N SER A 146 -6.99 25.28 -20.16
CA SER A 146 -6.05 24.71 -21.12
C SER A 146 -6.33 23.25 -21.51
N ILE A 147 -7.14 22.52 -20.72
CA ILE A 147 -7.54 21.13 -21.00
C ILE A 147 -8.82 21.09 -21.83
N LEU A 148 -9.64 22.15 -21.76
CA LEU A 148 -10.93 22.21 -22.42
C LEU A 148 -10.78 22.56 -23.90
N GLN A 149 -11.30 21.70 -24.78
CA GLN A 149 -11.46 22.04 -26.20
C GLN A 149 -12.59 23.07 -26.40
N HIS A 150 -13.64 22.97 -25.60
CA HIS A 150 -14.85 23.78 -25.66
C HIS A 150 -15.33 24.12 -24.24
N GLY A 151 -16.04 25.25 -24.10
CA GLY A 151 -16.56 25.71 -22.81
C GLY A 151 -15.56 26.58 -22.02
N SER A 152 -15.97 26.95 -20.81
CA SER A 152 -15.18 27.81 -19.91
C SER A 152 -14.93 27.14 -18.57
N PHE A 153 -13.72 27.35 -18.06
CA PHE A 153 -13.33 26.96 -16.71
C PHE A 153 -13.53 28.12 -15.73
N ASN A 154 -13.98 27.79 -14.51
CA ASN A 154 -14.09 28.69 -13.37
C ASN A 154 -13.75 27.90 -12.09
N GLU A 155 -13.22 28.58 -11.08
CA GLU A 155 -12.88 28.02 -9.77
C GLU A 155 -14.04 27.31 -9.08
N PHE A 156 -15.31 27.62 -9.40
CA PHE A 156 -16.45 26.85 -8.88
C PHE A 156 -16.39 25.36 -9.24
N TYR A 157 -15.87 25.01 -10.42
CA TYR A 157 -15.64 23.61 -10.76
C TYR A 157 -14.55 22.98 -9.90
N LEU A 158 -13.50 23.74 -9.56
CA LEU A 158 -12.45 23.24 -8.68
C LEU A 158 -12.99 22.94 -7.28
N LYS A 159 -13.86 23.81 -6.75
CA LYS A 159 -14.55 23.58 -5.47
C LYS A 159 -15.46 22.35 -5.52
N ASP A 160 -16.25 22.20 -6.58
CA ASP A 160 -17.12 21.03 -6.77
C ASP A 160 -16.32 19.72 -6.83
N PHE A 161 -15.21 19.71 -7.59
CA PHE A 161 -14.35 18.53 -7.69
C PHE A 161 -13.66 18.18 -6.37
N ARG A 162 -13.23 19.17 -5.57
CA ARG A 162 -12.68 18.92 -4.22
C ARG A 162 -13.71 18.28 -3.30
N LEU A 163 -14.92 18.82 -3.27
CA LEU A 163 -16.01 18.24 -2.48
C LEU A 163 -16.35 16.82 -2.96
N TRP A 164 -16.40 16.61 -4.27
CA TRP A 164 -16.61 15.29 -4.86
C TRP A 164 -15.51 14.30 -4.48
N GLN A 165 -14.23 14.70 -4.50
CA GLN A 165 -13.14 13.84 -4.05
C GLN A 165 -13.34 13.41 -2.59
N LEU A 166 -13.78 14.30 -1.71
CA LEU A 166 -14.06 13.93 -0.31
C LEU A 166 -15.23 12.95 -0.18
N ILE A 167 -16.31 13.14 -0.95
CA ILE A 167 -17.43 12.19 -1.03
C ILE A 167 -16.92 10.82 -1.50
N LEU A 168 -16.16 10.81 -2.59
CA LEU A 168 -15.57 9.61 -3.16
C LEU A 168 -14.66 8.88 -2.16
N MET A 169 -13.85 9.61 -1.37
CA MET A 169 -13.03 9.01 -0.30
C MET A 169 -13.88 8.34 0.78
N CYS A 170 -15.02 8.94 1.16
CA CYS A 170 -15.95 8.33 2.12
C CYS A 170 -16.60 7.06 1.53
N GLU A 171 -17.02 7.10 0.27
CA GLU A 171 -17.61 5.96 -0.42
C GLU A 171 -16.63 4.81 -0.61
N LEU A 172 -15.39 5.11 -1.00
CA LEU A 172 -14.31 4.13 -1.09
C LEU A 172 -13.99 3.52 0.28
N THR A 173 -13.99 4.31 1.35
CA THR A 173 -13.81 3.79 2.71
C THR A 173 -14.89 2.78 3.08
N ARG A 174 -16.17 3.10 2.83
CA ARG A 174 -17.31 2.18 3.06
C ARG A 174 -17.20 0.91 2.22
N LEU A 175 -16.80 1.05 0.96
CA LEU A 175 -16.62 -0.06 0.03
C LEU A 175 -15.52 -1.01 0.52
N VAL A 176 -14.37 -0.46 0.94
CA VAL A 176 -13.26 -1.24 1.48
C VAL A 176 -13.64 -1.90 2.81
N GLU A 177 -14.34 -1.21 3.70
CA GLU A 177 -14.76 -1.81 4.97
C GLU A 177 -15.70 -3.01 4.76
N THR A 178 -16.57 -2.94 3.73
CA THR A 178 -17.51 -4.01 3.40
C THR A 178 -16.81 -5.18 2.69
N ARG A 179 -15.97 -4.88 1.69
CA ARG A 179 -15.37 -5.90 0.80
C ARG A 179 -14.04 -6.43 1.28
N GLY A 180 -13.29 -5.63 2.03
CA GLY A 180 -11.96 -5.99 2.56
C GLY A 180 -12.00 -7.17 3.52
N ARG A 181 -13.14 -7.36 4.20
CA ARG A 181 -13.38 -8.51 5.11
C ARG A 181 -13.60 -9.84 4.38
N GLU A 182 -13.95 -9.82 3.09
CA GLU A 182 -14.21 -11.02 2.27
C GLU A 182 -12.92 -11.56 1.60
N LEU A 183 -11.79 -10.87 1.79
CA LEU A 183 -10.51 -11.22 1.18
C LEU A 183 -9.80 -12.37 1.92
N PRO A 184 -8.96 -13.17 1.22
CA PRO A 184 -8.14 -14.23 1.84
C PRO A 184 -7.35 -13.72 3.06
N VAL A 185 -6.77 -12.53 2.92
CA VAL A 185 -6.21 -11.76 4.02
C VAL A 185 -7.07 -10.51 4.16
N PRO A 186 -7.73 -10.27 5.31
CA PRO A 186 -8.50 -9.05 5.53
C PRO A 186 -7.61 -7.82 5.42
N LEU A 187 -7.96 -6.91 4.51
CA LEU A 187 -7.22 -5.67 4.27
C LEU A 187 -8.11 -4.45 4.47
N THR A 188 -7.49 -3.39 4.96
CA THR A 188 -8.09 -2.06 5.12
C THR A 188 -7.25 -1.02 4.40
N THR A 189 -7.84 0.12 4.07
CA THR A 189 -7.12 1.27 3.51
C THR A 189 -7.23 2.47 4.45
N ALA A 190 -6.24 3.34 4.39
CA ALA A 190 -6.25 4.63 5.08
C ALA A 190 -6.27 5.73 4.03
N GLN A 191 -7.27 6.61 4.10
CA GLN A 191 -7.48 7.62 3.06
C GLN A 191 -6.68 8.88 3.37
N LEU A 192 -5.99 9.40 2.36
CA LEU A 192 -5.17 10.59 2.46
C LEU A 192 -5.45 11.53 1.28
N VAL A 193 -5.72 12.79 1.58
CA VAL A 193 -5.81 13.88 0.62
C VAL A 193 -4.72 14.90 0.95
N PHE A 194 -3.85 15.19 0.00
CA PHE A 194 -2.88 16.27 0.13
C PHE A 194 -3.34 17.49 -0.69
N VAL A 195 -3.67 18.58 0.01
CA VAL A 195 -4.20 19.79 -0.59
C VAL A 195 -3.06 20.65 -1.11
N TYR A 196 -2.92 20.68 -2.43
CA TYR A 196 -1.90 21.48 -3.11
C TYR A 196 -2.54 22.41 -4.15
N ASN A 197 -2.80 23.65 -3.73
CA ASN A 197 -3.62 24.61 -4.48
C ASN A 197 -2.81 25.61 -5.33
N SER A 198 -1.68 25.18 -5.88
CA SER A 198 -0.86 26.02 -6.77
C SER A 198 -1.13 25.67 -8.23
N PRO A 199 -1.40 26.63 -9.13
CA PRO A 199 -1.47 26.38 -10.56
C PRO A 199 -0.18 25.73 -11.05
N MET A 200 -0.31 24.72 -11.91
CA MET A 200 0.82 23.99 -12.49
C MET A 200 0.68 23.96 -14.01
N SER A 201 1.82 24.02 -14.70
CA SER A 201 1.89 23.80 -16.14
C SER A 201 2.10 22.32 -16.39
N ILE A 202 1.26 21.72 -17.23
CA ILE A 202 1.44 20.35 -17.72
C ILE A 202 1.84 20.38 -19.20
N ARG A 203 2.72 19.48 -19.61
CA ARG A 203 3.15 19.32 -21.00
C ARG A 203 2.94 17.87 -21.41
N PHE A 204 2.45 17.67 -22.63
CA PHE A 204 2.32 16.33 -23.17
C PHE A 204 3.65 15.87 -23.76
N GLN A 205 4.23 14.81 -23.21
CA GLN A 205 5.40 14.14 -23.77
C GLN A 205 4.95 13.19 -24.88
N LEU A 206 5.30 13.49 -26.13
CA LEU A 206 4.87 12.69 -27.29
C LEU A 206 5.43 11.26 -27.29
N ASP A 207 6.66 11.09 -26.83
CA ASP A 207 7.35 9.79 -26.82
C ASP A 207 6.73 8.85 -25.78
N GLU A 208 6.45 9.36 -24.58
CA GLU A 208 5.87 8.61 -23.46
C GLU A 208 4.33 8.58 -23.51
N LYS A 209 3.73 9.41 -24.36
CA LYS A 209 2.27 9.62 -24.48
C LYS A 209 1.59 9.93 -23.14
N GLN A 210 2.29 10.63 -22.26
CA GLN A 210 1.79 11.03 -20.95
C GLN A 210 2.00 12.53 -20.73
N PHE A 211 1.21 13.12 -19.84
CA PHE A 211 1.45 14.48 -19.37
C PHE A 211 2.51 14.44 -18.27
N ASP A 212 3.48 15.34 -18.37
CA ASP A 212 4.44 15.60 -17.31
C ASP A 212 4.25 17.03 -16.81
N VAL A 213 4.50 17.23 -15.52
CA VAL A 213 4.38 18.52 -14.87
C VAL A 213 5.71 19.27 -15.04
N ASP A 214 5.61 20.49 -15.56
CA ASP A 214 6.77 21.30 -15.92
C ASP A 214 7.50 21.86 -14.67
N GLY A 215 8.79 21.56 -14.53
CA GLY A 215 9.72 22.18 -13.58
C GLY A 215 9.94 21.45 -12.24
N ALA A 216 10.82 22.02 -11.40
CA ALA A 216 11.24 21.45 -10.11
C ALA A 216 10.13 21.35 -9.04
N TYR A 217 8.94 21.92 -9.31
CA TYR A 217 7.79 21.86 -8.41
C TYR A 217 7.19 20.46 -8.31
N ASN A 218 7.20 19.67 -9.40
CA ASN A 218 6.69 18.30 -9.38
C ASN A 218 7.53 17.42 -8.43
N VAL A 219 8.86 17.59 -8.47
CA VAL A 219 9.79 16.83 -7.61
C VAL A 219 9.50 17.08 -6.13
N ARG A 220 9.25 18.33 -5.74
CA ARG A 220 8.91 18.66 -4.34
C ARG A 220 7.57 18.05 -3.93
N TYR A 221 6.57 18.10 -4.81
CA TYR A 221 5.25 17.50 -4.57
C TYR A 221 5.35 15.98 -4.38
N GLU A 222 6.03 15.27 -5.29
CA GLU A 222 6.19 13.82 -5.23
C GLU A 222 7.01 13.36 -4.00
N ILE A 223 8.06 14.10 -3.62
CA ILE A 223 8.81 13.82 -2.38
C ILE A 223 7.92 14.02 -1.15
N LEU A 224 7.12 15.09 -1.14
CA LEU A 224 6.26 15.43 -0.01
C LEU A 224 5.16 14.39 0.19
N LYS A 225 4.50 13.95 -0.89
CA LYS A 225 3.48 12.89 -0.90
C LYS A 225 4.00 11.59 -0.27
N LYS A 226 5.19 11.12 -0.69
CA LYS A 226 5.83 9.91 -0.14
C LYS A 226 6.16 10.00 1.35
N ARG A 227 6.33 11.21 1.88
CA ARG A 227 6.64 11.45 3.30
C ARG A 227 5.38 11.57 4.15
N ILE A 228 4.38 12.29 3.65
CA ILE A 228 3.11 12.48 4.35
C ILE A 228 2.42 11.14 4.62
N ASP A 229 2.52 10.17 3.70
CA ASP A 229 1.99 8.82 3.92
C ASP A 229 2.45 8.24 5.27
N LYS A 230 3.70 8.48 5.68
CA LYS A 230 4.32 7.97 6.91
C LYS A 230 4.39 9.01 8.03
N ALA A 231 3.64 10.10 7.93
CA ALA A 231 3.68 11.16 8.92
C ALA A 231 3.04 10.74 10.25
N TYR A 232 3.67 11.16 11.34
CA TYR A 232 3.17 11.01 12.70
C TYR A 232 2.58 12.33 13.20
N ILE A 233 1.59 12.23 14.09
CA ILE A 233 1.03 13.37 14.80
C ILE A 233 2.06 13.84 15.83
N LYS A 234 2.34 15.14 15.83
CA LYS A 234 3.39 15.76 16.63
C LYS A 234 3.20 15.48 18.12
N GLY A 235 4.24 14.92 18.73
CA GLY A 235 4.24 14.60 20.17
C GLY A 235 3.54 13.28 20.50
N THR A 236 3.27 12.44 19.50
CA THR A 236 2.67 11.11 19.66
C THR A 236 3.36 10.11 18.73
N ASP A 237 3.25 8.82 19.05
CA ASP A 237 3.66 7.73 18.14
C ASP A 237 2.51 7.29 17.19
N GLU A 238 1.48 8.13 17.03
CA GLU A 238 0.32 7.82 16.20
C GLU A 238 0.51 8.30 14.76
N ARG A 239 0.35 7.38 13.80
CA ARG A 239 0.36 7.73 12.37
C ARG A 239 -0.88 8.56 12.01
N LEU A 240 -0.71 9.56 11.16
CA LEU A 240 -1.81 10.41 10.71
C LEU A 240 -2.92 9.59 10.03
N THR A 241 -2.55 8.75 9.08
CA THR A 241 -3.49 7.95 8.29
C THR A 241 -3.95 6.73 9.08
N GLN A 242 -5.27 6.55 9.18
CA GLN A 242 -5.90 5.47 9.95
C GLN A 242 -7.02 4.82 9.12
N ALA A 243 -7.23 3.53 9.33
CA ALA A 243 -8.33 2.81 8.70
C ALA A 243 -9.69 3.41 9.13
N GLY A 244 -10.64 3.49 8.20
CA GLY A 244 -11.97 4.06 8.46
C GLY A 244 -11.98 5.60 8.60
N LYS A 245 -10.84 6.27 8.43
CA LYS A 245 -10.72 7.73 8.51
C LYS A 245 -10.24 8.34 7.19
N VAL A 246 -10.60 9.59 6.97
CA VAL A 246 -10.05 10.44 5.90
C VAL A 246 -9.15 11.49 6.54
N SER A 247 -7.89 11.50 6.15
CA SER A 247 -6.90 12.50 6.56
C SER A 247 -6.67 13.50 5.43
N ILE A 248 -6.73 14.79 5.73
CA ILE A 248 -6.52 15.88 4.79
C ILE A 248 -5.34 16.70 5.29
N VAL A 249 -4.31 16.86 4.47
CA VAL A 249 -3.10 17.62 4.82
C VAL A 249 -3.03 18.89 3.98
N TRP A 250 -2.76 20.04 4.60
CA TRP A 250 -2.64 21.33 3.92
C TRP A 250 -1.38 22.08 4.36
N LEU A 251 -1.08 23.15 3.62
CA LEU A 251 -0.03 24.10 3.94
C LEU A 251 -0.56 25.49 4.31
N GLN A 252 -1.65 25.93 3.68
CA GLN A 252 -2.15 27.30 3.83
C GLN A 252 -3.44 27.32 4.63
N GLU A 253 -3.58 28.30 5.53
CA GLU A 253 -4.77 28.44 6.38
C GLU A 253 -6.07 28.60 5.57
N LYS A 254 -6.00 29.22 4.39
CA LYS A 254 -7.14 29.34 3.48
C LYS A 254 -7.70 27.97 3.05
N ASP A 255 -6.81 26.99 2.87
CA ASP A 255 -7.17 25.64 2.46
C ASP A 255 -7.84 24.92 3.62
N ARG A 256 -7.38 25.16 4.86
CA ARG A 256 -8.03 24.67 6.07
C ARG A 256 -9.48 25.13 6.16
N ILE A 257 -9.73 26.42 5.98
CA ILE A 257 -11.07 27.01 6.06
C ILE A 257 -11.99 26.37 5.02
N GLU A 258 -11.54 26.27 3.77
CA GLU A 258 -12.33 25.67 2.68
C GLU A 258 -12.67 24.19 2.95
N TYR A 259 -11.68 23.39 3.37
CA TYR A 259 -11.93 21.97 3.65
C TYR A 259 -12.78 21.76 4.91
N LEU A 260 -12.68 22.63 5.92
CA LEU A 260 -13.53 22.56 7.10
C LEU A 260 -15.01 22.82 6.74
N GLU A 261 -15.30 23.72 5.81
CA GLU A 261 -16.65 23.92 5.27
C GLU A 261 -17.18 22.65 4.61
N TYR A 262 -16.37 21.99 3.78
CA TYR A 262 -16.75 20.73 3.13
C TYR A 262 -16.99 19.60 4.15
N LEU A 263 -16.10 19.44 5.12
CA LEU A 263 -16.26 18.41 6.15
C LEU A 263 -17.52 18.65 7.00
N THR A 264 -17.79 19.90 7.37
CA THR A 264 -19.02 20.27 8.10
C THR A 264 -20.27 19.91 7.29
N HIS A 265 -20.25 20.17 5.99
CA HIS A 265 -21.34 19.75 5.09
C HIS A 265 -21.47 18.21 5.06
N LEU A 266 -20.36 17.48 4.95
CA LEU A 266 -20.37 16.01 4.91
C LEU A 266 -20.84 15.37 6.22
N VAL A 267 -20.54 15.98 7.37
CA VAL A 267 -21.13 15.61 8.67
C VAL A 267 -22.65 15.77 8.62
N ALA A 268 -23.14 16.92 8.16
CA ALA A 268 -24.58 17.20 8.07
C ALA A 268 -25.32 16.24 7.10
N GLN A 269 -24.65 15.78 6.04
CA GLN A 269 -25.17 14.80 5.10
C GLN A 269 -25.00 13.34 5.57
N GLY A 270 -24.34 13.09 6.72
CA GLY A 270 -24.15 11.74 7.26
C GLY A 270 -23.08 10.91 6.55
N TYR A 271 -22.09 11.55 5.93
CA TYR A 271 -20.89 10.88 5.42
C TYR A 271 -19.84 10.66 6.51
N LEU A 272 -19.74 11.60 7.44
CA LEU A 272 -18.71 11.64 8.49
C LEU A 272 -19.34 11.67 9.89
N GLU A 273 -18.61 11.19 10.87
CA GLU A 273 -18.93 11.40 12.28
C GLU A 273 -18.72 12.88 12.67
N PRO A 274 -19.42 13.41 13.69
CA PRO A 274 -19.36 14.83 14.05
C PRO A 274 -18.00 15.35 14.51
N GLU A 275 -17.11 14.45 14.96
CA GLU A 275 -15.79 14.81 15.45
C GLU A 275 -14.80 15.02 14.28
N ILE A 276 -14.32 16.25 14.16
CA ILE A 276 -13.27 16.65 13.23
C ILE A 276 -12.02 16.94 14.06
N GLU A 277 -11.00 16.09 13.93
CA GLU A 277 -9.74 16.25 14.63
C GLU A 277 -8.79 17.16 13.83
N GLU A 278 -8.08 18.07 14.50
CA GLU A 278 -7.04 18.90 13.88
C GLU A 278 -5.68 18.62 14.54
N HIS A 279 -4.67 18.36 13.72
CA HIS A 279 -3.36 17.85 14.14
C HIS A 279 -2.22 18.66 13.54
N ASP A 280 -1.16 18.86 14.33
CA ASP A 280 0.16 19.25 13.81
C ASP A 280 0.96 17.98 13.48
N LEU A 281 1.68 17.97 12.36
CA LEU A 281 2.51 16.83 11.98
C LEU A 281 3.97 17.01 12.43
N GLU A 282 4.64 15.89 12.69
CA GLU A 282 6.07 15.90 12.96
C GLU A 282 6.88 16.46 11.78
N PRO A 283 7.98 17.18 12.07
CA PRO A 283 8.87 17.67 11.02
C PRO A 283 9.48 16.49 10.29
N MET A 284 9.39 16.53 8.96
CA MET A 284 10.01 15.54 8.07
C MET A 284 11.17 16.22 7.35
N GLN A 285 12.13 15.45 6.85
CA GLN A 285 13.38 15.99 6.30
C GLN A 285 13.16 17.03 5.18
N GLY A 286 13.21 18.33 5.45
CA GLY A 286 12.95 19.38 4.43
C GLY A 286 11.47 19.75 4.25
N VAL A 287 10.61 19.37 5.19
CA VAL A 287 9.19 19.71 5.26
C VAL A 287 8.83 19.98 6.72
N GLU A 288 8.45 21.21 7.03
CA GLU A 288 8.04 21.61 8.36
C GLU A 288 6.71 22.37 8.31
N GLY A 289 5.95 22.31 9.41
CA GLY A 289 4.72 23.09 9.59
C GLY A 289 3.49 22.54 8.87
N LEU A 290 3.50 21.27 8.45
CA LEU A 290 2.29 20.63 7.93
C LEU A 290 1.27 20.40 9.04
N LYS A 291 0.00 20.60 8.68
CA LYS A 291 -1.15 20.37 9.54
C LYS A 291 -2.13 19.45 8.84
N ALA A 292 -2.95 18.76 9.63
CA ALA A 292 -3.89 17.78 9.12
C ALA A 292 -5.24 17.80 9.85
N LEU A 293 -6.29 17.47 9.11
CA LEU A 293 -7.67 17.33 9.56
C LEU A 293 -7.95 15.85 9.39
N ARG A 294 -8.56 15.23 10.39
CA ARG A 294 -8.87 13.82 10.35
C ARG A 294 -10.29 13.59 10.81
N CYS A 295 -11.06 12.89 9.99
CA CYS A 295 -12.48 12.63 10.24
C CYS A 295 -12.77 11.14 10.10
N THR A 296 -13.64 10.63 10.96
CA THR A 296 -14.09 9.24 10.88
C THR A 296 -15.25 9.12 9.90
N VAL A 297 -15.18 8.15 8.99
CA VAL A 297 -16.24 7.89 8.02
C VAL A 297 -17.36 7.11 8.68
N LYS A 298 -18.59 7.58 8.53
CA LYS A 298 -19.77 6.86 8.99
C LYS A 298 -20.02 5.67 8.07
N LEU A 299 -19.97 4.44 8.62
CA LEU A 299 -20.04 3.21 7.81
C LEU A 299 -21.43 2.93 7.22
N GLU A 300 -22.48 3.40 7.88
CA GLU A 300 -23.84 3.33 7.33
C GLU A 300 -23.96 4.29 6.14
N ALA A 301 -24.54 3.83 5.03
CA ALA A 301 -24.73 4.66 3.85
C ALA A 301 -25.54 5.92 4.18
N ALA A 302 -25.06 7.07 3.72
CA ALA A 302 -25.80 8.32 3.83
C ALA A 302 -27.18 8.16 3.18
N PRO A 303 -28.27 8.70 3.78
CA PRO A 303 -29.57 8.70 3.13
C PRO A 303 -29.46 9.44 1.80
N LYS A 304 -29.90 8.77 0.72
CA LYS A 304 -30.01 9.35 -0.62
C LYS A 304 -31.06 10.46 -0.67
#